data_AF-A0A923QGY1-F1
#
_entry.id   AF-A0A923QGY1-F1
#
_cell.length_a   1.000
_cell.length_b   1.000
_cell.length_c   1.000
_cell.angle_alpha   90.00
_cell.angle_beta   90.00
_cell.angle_gamma   90.00
#
_symmetry.space_group_name_H-M   'P 1'
#
loop_
_entity.id
_entity.type
_entity.pdbx_description
1 polymer ?
#
loop_
_entity_poly.entity_id
_entity_poly.type
_entity_poly.pdbx_seq_one_letter_code
_entity_poly.pdbx_strand_id
1 'polypeptide(L)'
;QVEIEKARKSLSARELEDIAFAQKQVRNFAQIQRDSMKDVEVETYPGVVLGHKHIPVDAVGCYIPGGKYPLLASAHMSVLTAKVAGVKRVVATAPPYHGEPHPAIVTAMSMAGADEILVLGGVQAVVAMAVGTESVASVDMLVGPGNMYVAEAKRQLFGRVGIDLFAGPTETLVIADDSADAEMCAVDLLGQAEHGPTSPAILLTTSEQLARETLAEIERQLTILPTAAIAAVSWAEYGEVIVCDTVEEMLTKANELAFEHVQVLTRDPDYFLGNMTNYGALFLGPRTNVSFGDKVIGTNHTLPTNRNARYTGGLWVGKFLKTCTYQKVLTNEASALMGEYCSRLCHMENFAGHGEQANLRVRRYGTRPEVPWYQPVPAIDA
;
A
#
# COMPACT_ATOMS: atom_id res chain seq x y z
N GLN A 1 15.40 -17.31 18.01
CA GLN A 1 14.73 -17.09 19.31
C GLN A 1 15.68 -16.54 20.37
N VAL A 2 16.78 -17.22 20.73
CA VAL A 2 17.76 -16.69 21.71
C VAL A 2 18.29 -15.30 21.32
N GLU A 3 18.61 -15.08 20.05
CA GLU A 3 19.09 -13.77 19.56
C GLU A 3 18.02 -12.66 19.61
N ILE A 4 16.75 -13.01 19.40
CA ILE A 4 15.62 -12.07 19.51
C ILE A 4 15.48 -11.61 20.96
N GLU A 5 15.53 -12.55 21.91
CA GLU A 5 15.47 -12.22 23.34
C GLU A 5 16.70 -11.41 23.79
N LYS A 6 17.88 -11.67 23.23
CA LYS A 6 19.08 -10.86 23.47
C LYS A 6 18.87 -9.42 22.96
N ALA A 7 18.38 -9.26 21.73
CA ALA A 7 18.07 -7.95 21.16
C ALA A 7 17.05 -7.19 22.03
N ARG A 8 15.97 -7.85 22.42
CA ARG A 8 14.93 -7.26 23.26
C ARG A 8 15.45 -6.79 24.63
N LYS A 9 16.30 -7.60 25.28
CA LYS A 9 16.90 -7.26 26.59
C LYS A 9 17.94 -6.14 26.52
N SER A 10 18.47 -5.83 25.33
CA SER A 10 19.40 -4.72 25.15
C SER A 10 18.71 -3.35 25.03
N LEU A 11 17.38 -3.34 24.83
CA LEU A 11 16.58 -2.12 24.81
C LEU A 11 16.15 -1.73 26.23
N SER A 12 16.04 -0.43 26.46
CA SER A 12 15.44 0.13 27.67
C SER A 12 13.93 -0.14 27.74
N ALA A 13 13.37 -0.05 28.94
CA ALA A 13 11.93 -0.18 29.13
C ALA A 13 11.13 0.89 28.34
N ARG A 14 11.68 2.11 28.22
CA ARG A 14 11.08 3.20 27.45
C ARG A 14 11.03 2.87 25.95
N GLU A 15 12.13 2.40 25.37
CA GLU A 15 12.15 2.02 23.95
C GLU A 15 11.15 0.89 23.64
N LEU A 16 11.00 -0.09 24.55
CA LEU A 16 10.00 -1.14 24.42
C LEU A 16 8.57 -0.60 24.51
N GLU A 17 8.32 0.36 25.41
CA GLU A 17 7.03 1.03 25.55
C GLU A 17 6.69 1.84 24.29
N ASP A 18 7.65 2.57 23.73
CA ASP A 18 7.45 3.40 22.53
C ASP A 18 7.17 2.52 21.29
N ILE A 19 7.89 1.40 21.12
CA ILE A 19 7.61 0.41 20.07
C ILE A 19 6.20 -0.17 20.25
N ALA A 20 5.81 -0.52 21.48
CA ALA A 20 4.49 -1.06 21.77
C ALA A 20 3.38 -0.04 21.51
N PHE A 21 3.61 1.24 21.82
CA PHE A 21 2.68 2.33 21.55
C PHE A 21 2.40 2.44 20.05
N ALA A 22 3.45 2.58 19.22
CA ALA A 22 3.31 2.69 17.77
C ALA A 22 2.60 1.45 17.18
N GLN A 23 2.98 0.25 17.61
CA GLN A 23 2.34 -0.99 17.16
C GLN A 23 0.87 -1.08 17.53
N LYS A 24 0.49 -0.60 18.72
CA LYS A 24 -0.91 -0.56 19.14
C LYS A 24 -1.75 0.33 18.22
N GLN A 25 -1.22 1.51 17.87
CA GLN A 25 -1.91 2.45 16.98
C GLN A 25 -2.10 1.86 15.57
N VAL A 26 -1.04 1.29 14.98
CA VAL A 26 -1.08 0.65 13.66
C VAL A 26 -2.02 -0.57 13.67
N ARG A 27 -1.96 -1.40 14.72
CA ARG A 27 -2.85 -2.57 14.86
C ARG A 27 -4.31 -2.16 14.92
N ASN A 28 -4.62 -1.15 15.73
CA ASN A 28 -5.98 -0.67 15.90
C ASN A 28 -6.57 -0.21 14.56
N PHE A 29 -5.86 0.63 13.82
CA PHE A 29 -6.36 1.13 12.55
C PHE A 29 -6.44 0.03 11.47
N ALA A 30 -5.43 -0.84 11.37
CA ALA A 30 -5.48 -1.99 10.45
C ALA A 30 -6.66 -2.93 10.74
N GLN A 31 -7.01 -3.12 12.02
CA GLN A 31 -8.16 -3.94 12.42
C GLN A 31 -9.47 -3.28 12.00
N ILE A 32 -9.63 -1.98 12.22
CA ILE A 32 -10.80 -1.21 11.75
C ILE A 32 -10.95 -1.34 10.23
N GLN A 33 -9.85 -1.23 9.48
CA GLN A 33 -9.88 -1.46 8.03
C GLN A 33 -10.32 -2.89 7.69
N ARG A 34 -9.86 -3.91 8.42
CA ARG A 34 -10.22 -5.31 8.16
C ARG A 34 -11.70 -5.58 8.41
N ASP A 35 -12.22 -5.01 9.50
CA ASP A 35 -13.60 -5.16 9.95
C ASP A 35 -14.59 -4.40 9.04
N SER A 36 -14.10 -3.40 8.30
CA SER A 36 -14.90 -2.71 7.29
C SER A 36 -15.21 -3.56 6.05
N MET A 37 -14.46 -4.65 5.82
CA MET A 37 -14.59 -5.49 4.63
C MET A 37 -15.62 -6.62 4.84
N LYS A 38 -16.52 -6.79 3.87
CA LYS A 38 -17.60 -7.79 3.93
C LYS A 38 -17.49 -8.80 2.80
N ASP A 39 -17.55 -10.07 3.15
CA ASP A 39 -17.84 -11.14 2.20
C ASP A 39 -19.26 -10.96 1.63
N VAL A 40 -19.48 -11.42 0.40
CA VAL A 40 -20.76 -11.32 -0.31
C VAL A 40 -21.25 -12.71 -0.65
N GLU A 41 -22.52 -12.99 -0.41
CA GLU A 41 -23.26 -14.13 -0.98
C GLU A 41 -24.68 -13.66 -1.26
N VAL A 42 -25.10 -13.69 -2.52
CA VAL A 42 -26.40 -13.15 -2.95
C VAL A 42 -26.97 -13.99 -4.09
N GLU A 43 -28.27 -14.25 -4.03
CA GLU A 43 -29.02 -14.80 -5.15
C GLU A 43 -29.31 -13.68 -6.16
N THR A 44 -28.59 -13.70 -7.29
CA THR A 44 -28.68 -12.64 -8.33
C THR A 44 -29.75 -12.92 -9.37
N TYR A 45 -30.15 -14.18 -9.47
CA TYR A 45 -31.23 -14.68 -10.30
C TYR A 45 -31.84 -15.89 -9.58
N PRO A 46 -33.16 -16.17 -9.68
CA PRO A 46 -33.75 -17.36 -9.06
C PRO A 46 -32.96 -18.64 -9.35
N GLY A 47 -32.44 -19.28 -8.31
CA GLY A 47 -31.59 -20.47 -8.38
C GLY A 47 -30.12 -20.21 -8.70
N VAL A 48 -29.63 -18.96 -8.76
CA VAL A 48 -28.22 -18.60 -9.02
C VAL A 48 -27.67 -17.71 -7.90
N VAL A 49 -26.76 -18.28 -7.11
CA VAL A 49 -26.06 -17.59 -6.04
C VAL A 49 -24.64 -17.24 -6.49
N LEU A 50 -24.27 -15.97 -6.37
CA LEU A 50 -22.92 -15.47 -6.59
C LEU A 50 -22.38 -14.93 -5.26
N GLY A 51 -21.09 -15.06 -5.06
CA GLY A 51 -20.44 -14.51 -3.87
C GLY A 51 -18.96 -14.25 -4.06
N HIS A 52 -18.36 -13.62 -3.07
CA HIS A 52 -16.91 -13.51 -2.92
C HIS A 52 -16.48 -13.68 -1.47
N LYS A 53 -15.20 -14.00 -1.28
CA LYS A 53 -14.55 -13.97 0.04
C LYS A 53 -13.24 -13.20 -0.02
N HIS A 54 -12.91 -12.50 1.07
CA HIS A 54 -11.60 -11.92 1.27
C HIS A 54 -10.66 -12.92 1.95
N ILE A 55 -9.78 -13.53 1.16
CA ILE A 55 -8.89 -14.62 1.59
C ILE A 55 -7.46 -14.08 1.70
N PRO A 56 -6.80 -14.15 2.87
CA PRO A 56 -5.41 -13.70 2.99
C PRO A 56 -4.47 -14.51 2.09
N VAL A 57 -3.39 -13.89 1.66
CA VAL A 57 -2.23 -14.62 1.11
C VAL A 57 -1.63 -15.52 2.19
N ASP A 58 -1.06 -16.67 1.81
CA ASP A 58 -0.62 -17.67 2.79
C ASP A 58 0.74 -17.27 3.40
N ALA A 59 1.67 -16.76 2.57
CA ALA A 59 2.97 -16.29 3.00
C ALA A 59 3.36 -14.90 2.43
N VAL A 60 3.93 -14.04 3.28
CA VAL A 60 4.43 -12.70 2.91
C VAL A 60 5.88 -12.53 3.32
N GLY A 61 6.68 -11.94 2.44
CA GLY A 61 8.00 -11.40 2.76
C GLY A 61 7.95 -9.90 2.97
N CYS A 62 8.30 -9.43 4.16
CA CYS A 62 8.38 -8.02 4.53
C CYS A 62 9.85 -7.57 4.51
N TYR A 63 10.20 -6.71 3.54
CA TYR A 63 11.51 -6.07 3.48
C TYR A 63 11.50 -4.77 4.31
N ILE A 64 12.30 -4.73 5.37
CA ILE A 64 12.47 -3.57 6.24
C ILE A 64 13.78 -2.89 5.81
N PRO A 65 13.72 -1.72 5.17
CA PRO A 65 14.93 -1.02 4.76
C PRO A 65 15.78 -0.61 5.97
N GLY A 66 17.09 -0.44 5.74
CA GLY A 66 18.04 -0.11 6.78
C GLY A 66 19.41 0.25 6.23
N GLY A 67 20.45 0.12 7.05
CA GLY A 67 21.84 0.40 6.68
C GLY A 67 22.25 1.84 7.00
N LYS A 68 21.64 2.84 6.36
CA LYS A 68 21.93 4.26 6.65
C LYS A 68 21.28 4.71 7.97
N TYR A 69 20.01 4.33 8.16
CA TYR A 69 19.25 4.57 9.38
C TYR A 69 18.48 3.30 9.76
N PRO A 70 18.30 3.01 11.06
CA PRO A 70 17.47 1.91 11.49
C PRO A 70 15.97 2.27 11.38
N LEU A 71 15.31 1.84 10.30
CA LEU A 71 13.90 2.16 10.03
C LEU A 71 12.94 1.19 10.74
N LEU A 72 12.93 1.24 12.08
CA LEU A 72 12.11 0.35 12.90
C LEU A 72 10.61 0.42 12.57
N ALA A 73 10.12 1.58 12.13
CA ALA A 73 8.70 1.78 11.85
C ALA A 73 8.19 0.89 10.72
N SER A 74 9.01 0.65 9.70
CA SER A 74 8.64 -0.20 8.57
C SER A 74 8.35 -1.64 9.00
N ALA A 75 8.89 -2.11 10.13
CA ALA A 75 8.54 -3.44 10.65
C ALA A 75 7.06 -3.52 11.06
N HIS A 76 6.56 -2.53 11.80
CA HIS A 76 5.16 -2.55 12.21
C HIS A 76 4.21 -2.11 11.09
N MET A 77 4.65 -1.31 10.12
CA MET A 77 3.82 -0.98 8.95
C MET A 77 3.67 -2.16 7.97
N SER A 78 4.60 -3.13 7.96
CA SER A 78 4.54 -4.28 7.07
C SER A 78 4.05 -5.55 7.77
N VAL A 79 4.82 -6.06 8.74
CA VAL A 79 4.59 -7.33 9.43
C VAL A 79 3.27 -7.32 10.19
N LEU A 80 3.00 -6.26 10.95
CA LEU A 80 1.80 -6.19 11.78
C LEU A 80 0.55 -6.13 10.92
N THR A 81 0.54 -5.30 9.87
CA THR A 81 -0.60 -5.18 8.95
C THR A 81 -0.87 -6.50 8.24
N ALA A 82 0.17 -7.25 7.82
CA ALA A 82 0.01 -8.59 7.26
C ALA A 82 -0.62 -9.56 8.27
N LYS A 83 -0.17 -9.53 9.54
CA LYS A 83 -0.74 -10.37 10.59
C LYS A 83 -2.21 -10.03 10.89
N VAL A 84 -2.59 -8.75 10.87
CA VAL A 84 -4.00 -8.32 11.03
C VAL A 84 -4.86 -8.81 9.86
N ALA A 85 -4.32 -8.90 8.64
CA ALA A 85 -5.03 -9.48 7.51
C ALA A 85 -5.30 -10.99 7.67
N GLY A 86 -4.58 -11.67 8.56
CA GLY A 86 -4.67 -13.12 8.76
C GLY A 86 -3.63 -13.91 7.96
N VAL A 87 -2.55 -13.27 7.50
CA VAL A 87 -1.43 -13.96 6.85
C VAL A 87 -0.80 -14.93 7.84
N LYS A 88 -0.67 -16.20 7.42
CA LYS A 88 -0.23 -17.29 8.30
C LYS A 88 1.27 -17.23 8.54
N ARG A 89 2.07 -17.02 7.48
CA ARG A 89 3.53 -16.97 7.53
C ARG A 89 4.05 -15.62 7.07
N VAL A 90 4.79 -14.93 7.92
CA VAL A 90 5.43 -13.63 7.63
C VAL A 90 6.93 -13.76 7.87
N VAL A 91 7.69 -13.62 6.79
CA VAL A 91 9.16 -13.56 6.80
C VAL A 91 9.56 -12.10 6.79
N ALA A 92 10.16 -11.60 7.86
CA ALA A 92 10.68 -10.24 7.94
C ALA A 92 12.18 -10.24 7.66
N THR A 93 12.68 -9.25 6.92
CA THR A 93 14.10 -9.15 6.62
C THR A 93 14.60 -7.72 6.74
N ALA A 94 15.81 -7.54 7.27
CA ALA A 94 16.49 -6.25 7.32
C ALA A 94 17.99 -6.44 7.04
N PRO A 95 18.64 -5.47 6.36
CA PRO A 95 20.09 -5.49 6.22
C PRO A 95 20.76 -5.43 7.61
N PRO A 96 21.94 -6.06 7.77
CA PRO A 96 22.76 -5.83 8.96
C PRO A 96 23.13 -4.35 9.07
N TYR A 97 23.16 -3.83 10.29
CA TYR A 97 23.59 -2.48 10.64
C TYR A 97 24.95 -2.56 11.34
N HIS A 98 25.98 -1.95 10.75
CA HIS A 98 27.38 -2.13 11.19
C HIS A 98 27.80 -3.60 11.30
N GLY A 99 27.32 -4.45 10.38
CA GLY A 99 27.65 -5.88 10.32
C GLY A 99 26.79 -6.79 11.19
N GLU A 100 25.92 -6.25 12.04
CA GLU A 100 25.14 -7.00 13.04
C GLU A 100 23.63 -6.71 12.92
N PRO A 101 22.74 -7.56 13.45
CA PRO A 101 21.32 -7.24 13.57
C PRO A 101 21.10 -6.04 14.50
N HIS A 102 20.36 -5.03 14.05
CA HIS A 102 19.98 -3.90 14.90
C HIS A 102 18.94 -4.33 15.96
N PRO A 103 19.20 -4.19 17.27
CA PRO A 103 18.32 -4.74 18.30
C PRO A 103 16.87 -4.22 18.26
N ALA A 104 16.67 -2.92 18.02
CA ALA A 104 15.35 -2.31 17.88
C ALA A 104 14.56 -2.84 16.68
N ILE A 105 15.22 -3.09 15.53
CA ILE A 105 14.55 -3.61 14.33
C ILE A 105 14.10 -5.05 14.56
N VAL A 106 14.98 -5.90 15.09
CA VAL A 106 14.66 -7.31 15.38
C VAL A 106 13.54 -7.40 16.42
N THR A 107 13.57 -6.56 17.44
CA THR A 107 12.54 -6.51 18.47
C THR A 107 11.21 -6.02 17.90
N ALA A 108 11.21 -4.98 17.07
CA ALA A 108 10.02 -4.50 16.39
C ALA A 108 9.40 -5.56 15.46
N MET A 109 10.20 -6.26 14.66
CA MET A 109 9.74 -7.37 13.80
C MET A 109 9.11 -8.49 14.62
N SER A 110 9.76 -8.90 15.71
CA SER A 110 9.25 -9.96 16.57
C SER A 110 7.95 -9.56 17.26
N MET A 111 7.89 -8.35 17.86
CA MET A 111 6.68 -7.83 18.51
C MET A 111 5.53 -7.63 17.52
N ALA A 112 5.83 -7.27 16.27
CA ALA A 112 4.83 -7.14 15.21
C ALA A 112 4.25 -8.51 14.78
N GLY A 113 4.98 -9.59 15.05
CA GLY A 113 4.54 -10.97 14.85
C GLY A 113 5.26 -11.73 13.74
N ALA A 114 6.45 -11.30 13.29
CA ALA A 114 7.20 -12.05 12.27
C ALA A 114 7.45 -13.50 12.72
N ASP A 115 7.21 -14.47 11.83
CA ASP A 115 7.45 -15.89 12.10
C ASP A 115 8.92 -16.25 11.86
N GLU A 116 9.54 -15.60 10.87
CA GLU A 116 10.96 -15.72 10.53
C GLU A 116 11.59 -14.33 10.42
N ILE A 117 12.81 -14.17 10.92
CA ILE A 117 13.58 -12.92 10.81
C ILE A 117 14.91 -13.24 10.13
N LEU A 118 15.17 -12.56 9.01
CA LEU A 118 16.40 -12.70 8.22
C LEU A 118 17.24 -11.43 8.32
N VAL A 119 18.48 -11.57 8.78
CA VAL A 119 19.49 -10.50 8.73
C VAL A 119 20.12 -10.50 7.34
N LEU A 120 19.36 -10.05 6.35
CA LEU A 120 19.71 -10.06 4.93
C LEU A 120 19.13 -8.80 4.27
N GLY A 121 19.91 -8.14 3.41
CA GLY A 121 19.52 -6.88 2.77
C GLY A 121 19.49 -6.98 1.25
N GLY A 122 19.01 -5.93 0.59
CA GLY A 122 19.16 -5.74 -0.85
C GLY A 122 18.39 -6.74 -1.72
N VAL A 123 18.81 -6.80 -2.99
CA VAL A 123 18.20 -7.66 -4.03
C VAL A 123 18.18 -9.11 -3.61
N GLN A 124 19.26 -9.60 -3.01
CA GLN A 124 19.41 -10.98 -2.57
C GLN A 124 18.36 -11.38 -1.50
N ALA A 125 17.97 -10.47 -0.60
CA ALA A 125 16.92 -10.74 0.38
C ALA A 125 15.56 -10.94 -0.29
N VAL A 126 15.24 -10.02 -1.20
CA VAL A 126 13.98 -10.01 -1.96
C VAL A 126 13.90 -11.25 -2.84
N VAL A 127 14.97 -11.59 -3.57
CA VAL A 127 15.03 -12.77 -4.43
C VAL A 127 14.98 -14.06 -3.61
N ALA A 128 15.68 -14.16 -2.49
CA ALA A 128 15.64 -15.34 -1.63
C ALA A 128 14.22 -15.64 -1.14
N MET A 129 13.48 -14.61 -0.73
CA MET A 129 12.07 -14.77 -0.34
C MET A 129 11.16 -15.06 -1.55
N ALA A 130 11.39 -14.45 -2.72
CA ALA A 130 10.54 -14.65 -3.90
C ALA A 130 10.67 -16.04 -4.52
N VAL A 131 11.92 -16.53 -4.63
CA VAL A 131 12.29 -17.72 -5.38
C VAL A 131 12.41 -18.93 -4.46
N GLY A 132 12.77 -18.70 -3.20
CA GLY A 132 13.17 -19.73 -2.26
C GLY A 132 14.66 -20.10 -2.39
N THR A 133 15.24 -20.58 -1.29
CA THR A 133 16.58 -21.17 -1.18
C THR A 133 16.50 -22.42 -0.30
N GLU A 134 17.62 -23.12 -0.09
CA GLU A 134 17.69 -24.27 0.83
C GLU A 134 17.33 -23.89 2.27
N SER A 135 17.47 -22.61 2.65
CA SER A 135 17.21 -22.11 4.00
C SER A 135 16.01 -21.18 4.11
N VAL A 136 15.49 -20.66 2.99
CA VAL A 136 14.38 -19.70 2.95
C VAL A 136 13.29 -20.25 2.05
N ALA A 137 12.17 -20.69 2.60
CA ALA A 137 11.02 -21.08 1.78
C ALA A 137 10.40 -19.84 1.11
N SER A 138 9.98 -19.99 -0.16
CA SER A 138 9.41 -18.90 -0.94
C SER A 138 8.11 -18.34 -0.32
N VAL A 139 7.77 -17.10 -0.66
CA VAL A 139 6.54 -16.40 -0.23
C VAL A 139 5.65 -16.05 -1.42
N ASP A 140 4.37 -15.78 -1.17
CA ASP A 140 3.38 -15.47 -2.22
C ASP A 140 3.34 -13.97 -2.56
N MET A 141 3.79 -13.11 -1.64
CA MET A 141 3.81 -11.67 -1.80
C MET A 141 5.01 -11.02 -1.11
N LEU A 142 5.56 -9.96 -1.70
CA LEU A 142 6.62 -9.14 -1.14
C LEU A 142 6.13 -7.72 -0.87
N VAL A 143 6.42 -7.21 0.32
CA VAL A 143 6.05 -5.85 0.72
C VAL A 143 7.23 -5.11 1.33
N GLY A 144 7.09 -3.79 1.43
CA GLY A 144 8.06 -2.91 2.05
C GLY A 144 8.88 -2.14 0.99
N PRO A 145 9.18 -0.86 1.26
CA PRO A 145 9.98 -0.04 0.37
C PRO A 145 11.45 -0.44 0.45
N GLY A 146 12.22 -0.07 -0.56
CA GLY A 146 13.66 -0.24 -0.55
C GLY A 146 14.33 0.73 -1.51
N ASN A 147 15.66 0.67 -1.59
CA ASN A 147 16.38 1.48 -2.58
C ASN A 147 16.01 1.08 -4.02
N MET A 148 16.53 1.84 -5.00
CA MET A 148 16.27 1.61 -6.42
C MET A 148 16.51 0.16 -6.87
N TYR A 149 17.48 -0.55 -6.29
CA TYR A 149 17.77 -1.95 -6.63
C TYR A 149 16.69 -2.90 -6.12
N VAL A 150 16.23 -2.71 -4.88
CA VAL A 150 15.12 -3.49 -4.30
C VAL A 150 13.82 -3.22 -5.07
N ALA A 151 13.55 -1.96 -5.42
CA ALA A 151 12.38 -1.59 -6.22
C ALA A 151 12.40 -2.28 -7.60
N GLU A 152 13.52 -2.23 -8.31
CA GLU A 152 13.69 -2.89 -9.61
C GLU A 152 13.60 -4.42 -9.50
N ALA A 153 14.20 -5.02 -8.46
CA ALA A 153 14.08 -6.46 -8.23
C ALA A 153 12.62 -6.88 -8.01
N LYS A 154 11.87 -6.17 -7.17
CA LYS A 154 10.43 -6.41 -6.98
C LYS A 154 9.66 -6.29 -8.29
N ARG A 155 10.01 -5.32 -9.15
CA ARG A 155 9.39 -5.16 -10.47
C ARG A 155 9.64 -6.34 -11.40
N GLN A 156 10.86 -6.85 -11.46
CA GLN A 156 11.17 -8.03 -12.28
C GLN A 156 10.53 -9.32 -11.75
N LEU A 157 10.32 -9.40 -10.43
CA LEU A 157 9.71 -10.55 -9.77
C LEU A 157 8.17 -10.54 -9.81
N PHE A 158 7.55 -9.38 -10.08
CA PHE A 158 6.11 -9.27 -10.15
C PHE A 158 5.52 -10.19 -11.23
N GLY A 159 4.49 -10.94 -10.86
CA GLY A 159 3.88 -12.00 -11.69
C GLY A 159 4.35 -13.41 -11.31
N ARG A 160 5.56 -13.55 -10.75
CA ARG A 160 5.97 -14.76 -10.01
C ARG A 160 5.51 -14.70 -8.56
N VAL A 161 5.61 -13.52 -7.97
CA VAL A 161 5.20 -13.19 -6.61
C VAL A 161 4.41 -11.88 -6.66
N GLY A 162 3.42 -11.72 -5.77
CA GLY A 162 2.73 -10.45 -5.61
C GLY A 162 3.66 -9.37 -5.06
N ILE A 163 3.38 -8.11 -5.35
CA ILE A 163 4.03 -6.97 -4.69
C ILE A 163 2.98 -5.97 -4.22
N ASP A 164 3.30 -5.18 -3.20
CA ASP A 164 2.46 -4.10 -2.67
C ASP A 164 2.29 -2.93 -3.64
N LEU A 165 3.40 -2.28 -3.99
CA LEU A 165 3.49 -1.10 -4.86
C LEU A 165 4.93 -0.89 -5.36
N PHE A 166 5.07 -0.08 -6.40
CA PHE A 166 6.38 0.39 -6.86
C PHE A 166 6.79 1.62 -6.06
N ALA A 167 7.87 1.48 -5.30
CA ALA A 167 8.48 2.58 -4.57
C ALA A 167 9.54 3.26 -5.44
N GLY A 168 9.42 4.58 -5.60
CA GLY A 168 10.47 5.51 -6.03
C GLY A 168 10.97 6.35 -4.85
N PRO A 169 11.66 7.47 -5.12
CA PRO A 169 12.00 8.43 -4.08
C PRO A 169 10.76 8.94 -3.35
N THR A 170 10.87 9.12 -2.04
CA THR A 170 9.78 9.61 -1.19
C THR A 170 9.59 11.12 -1.39
N GLU A 171 8.35 11.59 -1.38
CA GLU A 171 7.98 12.96 -1.78
C GLU A 171 6.91 13.57 -0.86
N THR A 172 6.96 14.90 -0.64
CA THR A 172 5.96 15.63 0.15
C THR A 172 5.48 16.89 -0.56
N LEU A 173 4.17 17.14 -0.45
CA LEU A 173 3.51 18.35 -0.92
C LEU A 173 2.86 19.04 0.28
N VAL A 174 3.28 20.27 0.57
CA VAL A 174 2.62 21.14 1.54
C VAL A 174 1.70 22.08 0.78
N ILE A 175 0.40 21.97 0.99
CA ILE A 175 -0.62 22.90 0.48
C ILE A 175 -0.94 23.87 1.61
N ALA A 176 -0.69 25.17 1.42
CA ALA A 176 -0.84 26.15 2.47
C ALA A 176 -1.46 27.46 1.99
N ASP A 177 -2.22 28.14 2.83
CA ASP A 177 -2.73 29.49 2.58
C ASP A 177 -2.11 30.51 3.57
N ASP A 178 -2.54 31.77 3.51
CA ASP A 178 -2.05 32.85 4.37
C ASP A 178 -2.32 32.67 5.88
N SER A 179 -2.96 31.57 6.30
CA SER A 179 -3.13 31.19 7.70
C SER A 179 -2.00 30.33 8.24
N ALA A 180 -1.19 29.73 7.36
CA ALA A 180 -0.10 28.88 7.74
C ALA A 180 1.10 29.65 8.30
N ASP A 181 1.87 28.98 9.13
CA ASP A 181 3.16 29.47 9.61
C ASP A 181 4.28 29.04 8.66
N ALA A 182 5.12 30.00 8.27
CA ALA A 182 6.27 29.76 7.40
C ALA A 182 7.30 28.81 8.04
N GLU A 183 7.48 28.88 9.37
CA GLU A 183 8.35 27.96 10.12
C GLU A 183 7.86 26.52 10.01
N MET A 184 6.56 26.30 10.23
CA MET A 184 5.95 24.98 10.07
C MET A 184 6.11 24.45 8.65
N CYS A 185 5.80 25.25 7.61
CA CYS A 185 5.94 24.82 6.22
C CYS A 185 7.39 24.43 5.90
N ALA A 186 8.38 25.21 6.34
CA ALA A 186 9.79 24.91 6.14
C ALA A 186 10.23 23.63 6.88
N VAL A 187 9.79 23.44 8.13
CA VAL A 187 10.09 22.22 8.92
C VAL A 187 9.55 20.98 8.21
N ASP A 188 8.30 21.02 7.73
CA ASP A 188 7.68 19.85 7.10
C ASP A 188 8.31 19.53 5.74
N LEU A 189 8.70 20.54 4.95
CA LEU A 189 9.45 20.35 3.70
C LEU A 189 10.84 19.77 3.95
N LEU A 190 11.57 20.30 4.94
CA LEU A 190 12.92 19.83 5.27
C LEU A 190 12.92 18.44 5.93
N GLY A 191 11.86 18.11 6.69
CA GLY A 191 11.64 16.77 7.24
C GLY A 191 11.53 15.69 6.16
N GLN A 192 10.96 16.03 5.00
CA GLN A 192 10.99 15.15 3.84
C GLN A 192 12.36 15.16 3.16
N ALA A 193 12.95 16.34 2.96
CA ALA A 193 14.23 16.49 2.27
C ALA A 193 15.37 15.69 2.93
N GLU A 194 15.32 15.47 4.25
CA GLU A 194 16.35 14.67 4.95
C GLU A 194 16.30 13.16 4.67
N HIS A 195 15.19 12.63 4.12
CA HIS A 195 15.09 11.20 3.78
C HIS A 195 16.15 10.77 2.76
N GLY A 196 16.53 11.66 1.85
CA GLY A 196 17.58 11.40 0.87
C GLY A 196 17.69 12.51 -0.17
N PRO A 197 18.83 12.60 -0.89
CA PRO A 197 19.14 13.71 -1.80
C PRO A 197 18.25 13.78 -3.04
N THR A 198 17.36 12.81 -3.24
CA THR A 198 16.45 12.73 -4.38
C THR A 198 14.98 12.85 -3.96
N SER A 199 14.70 13.42 -2.79
CA SER A 199 13.35 13.47 -2.20
C SER A 199 12.68 14.82 -2.51
N PRO A 200 11.69 14.88 -3.42
CA PRO A 200 11.00 16.11 -3.74
C PRO A 200 10.24 16.66 -2.53
N ALA A 201 10.29 17.98 -2.36
CA ALA A 201 9.54 18.69 -1.34
C ALA A 201 8.98 19.98 -1.97
N ILE A 202 7.66 20.05 -2.10
CA ILE A 202 7.00 21.14 -2.82
C ILE A 202 6.06 21.90 -1.88
N LEU A 203 6.18 23.23 -1.85
CA LEU A 203 5.16 24.12 -1.30
C LEU A 203 4.22 24.57 -2.42
N LEU A 204 2.93 24.44 -2.18
CA LEU A 204 1.86 24.96 -3.04
C LEU A 204 1.02 25.95 -2.24
N THR A 205 0.95 27.19 -2.69
CA THR A 205 0.26 28.24 -1.93
C THR A 205 -0.41 29.28 -2.81
N THR A 206 -1.43 29.96 -2.30
CA THR A 206 -1.98 31.18 -2.91
C THR A 206 -1.34 32.46 -2.38
N SER A 207 -0.43 32.36 -1.40
CA SER A 207 0.18 33.51 -0.73
C SER A 207 1.64 33.69 -1.16
N GLU A 208 1.92 34.73 -1.96
CA GLU A 208 3.30 35.09 -2.31
C GLU A 208 4.12 35.47 -1.08
N GLN A 209 3.48 36.08 -0.07
CA GLN A 209 4.14 36.41 1.19
C GLN A 209 4.60 35.14 1.91
N LEU A 210 3.71 34.16 2.10
CA LEU A 210 4.06 32.89 2.73
C LEU A 210 5.18 32.18 1.95
N ALA A 211 5.08 32.14 0.62
CA ALA A 211 6.11 31.54 -0.23
C ALA A 211 7.51 32.11 0.05
N ARG A 212 7.62 33.45 0.14
CA ARG A 212 8.90 34.13 0.40
C ARG A 212 9.39 33.92 1.83
N GLU A 213 8.48 33.94 2.80
CA GLU A 213 8.81 33.70 4.22
C GLU A 213 9.28 32.26 4.44
N THR A 214 8.61 31.26 3.83
CA THR A 214 9.05 29.86 3.90
C THR A 214 10.43 29.66 3.28
N LEU A 215 10.74 30.32 2.16
CA LEU A 215 12.09 30.26 1.58
C LEU A 215 13.17 30.77 2.52
N ALA A 216 12.95 31.93 3.16
CA ALA A 216 13.88 32.48 4.14
C ALA A 216 14.06 31.55 5.36
N GLU A 217 12.98 30.89 5.76
CA GLU A 217 12.98 29.97 6.89
C GLU A 217 13.67 28.63 6.57
N ILE A 218 13.56 28.14 5.33
CA ILE A 218 14.35 27.02 4.84
C ILE A 218 15.85 27.34 4.92
N GLU A 219 16.27 28.52 4.45
CA GLU A 219 17.68 28.95 4.55
C GLU A 219 18.15 28.98 6.01
N ARG A 220 17.34 29.54 6.92
CA ARG A 220 17.65 29.59 8.35
C ARG A 220 17.76 28.18 8.95
N GLN A 221 16.77 27.32 8.72
CA GLN A 221 16.72 25.98 9.31
C GLN A 221 17.85 25.08 8.83
N LEU A 222 18.28 25.21 7.57
CA LEU A 222 19.45 24.50 7.05
C LEU A 222 20.77 24.87 7.76
N THR A 223 20.83 25.99 8.51
CA THR A 223 22.01 26.32 9.33
C THR A 223 22.05 25.59 10.67
N ILE A 224 20.92 25.07 11.15
CA ILE A 224 20.79 24.45 12.48
C ILE A 224 20.42 22.96 12.42
N LEU A 225 19.86 22.48 11.31
CA LEU A 225 19.44 21.09 11.12
C LEU A 225 20.67 20.16 11.07
N PRO A 226 20.80 19.15 11.96
CA PRO A 226 21.95 18.24 11.93
C PRO A 226 22.10 17.46 10.62
N THR A 227 21.00 17.20 9.92
CA THR A 227 20.90 16.51 8.62
C THR A 227 20.95 17.46 7.43
N ALA A 228 21.24 18.76 7.63
CA ALA A 228 21.23 19.78 6.59
C ALA A 228 22.05 19.44 5.35
N ALA A 229 23.19 18.75 5.49
CA ALA A 229 24.01 18.36 4.34
C ALA A 229 23.28 17.46 3.33
N ILE A 230 22.30 16.67 3.78
CA ILE A 230 21.46 15.83 2.91
C ILE A 230 20.25 16.63 2.45
N ALA A 231 19.56 17.29 3.38
CA ALA A 231 18.34 18.05 3.09
C ALA A 231 18.59 19.19 2.09
N ALA A 232 19.73 19.89 2.19
CA ALA A 232 20.10 20.97 1.28
C ALA A 232 20.28 20.49 -0.17
N VAL A 233 20.82 19.28 -0.38
CA VAL A 233 20.95 18.70 -1.74
C VAL A 233 19.57 18.41 -2.31
N SER A 234 18.69 17.79 -1.51
CA SER A 234 17.33 17.47 -1.94
C SER A 234 16.54 18.73 -2.26
N TRP A 235 16.62 19.75 -1.40
CA TRP A 235 15.96 21.03 -1.60
C TRP A 235 16.50 21.78 -2.82
N ALA A 236 17.81 21.82 -3.02
CA ALA A 236 18.42 22.53 -4.15
C ALA A 236 18.05 21.92 -5.52
N GLU A 237 17.92 20.59 -5.59
CA GLU A 237 17.69 19.88 -6.86
C GLU A 237 16.21 19.60 -7.14
N TYR A 238 15.38 19.44 -6.09
CA TYR A 238 13.98 19.00 -6.21
C TYR A 238 12.98 19.83 -5.38
N GLY A 239 13.46 20.86 -4.67
CA GLY A 239 12.60 21.77 -3.92
C GLY A 239 11.91 22.76 -4.85
N GLU A 240 10.59 22.90 -4.72
CA GLU A 240 9.81 23.85 -5.51
C GLU A 240 8.82 24.63 -4.62
N VAL A 241 8.59 25.90 -4.98
CA VAL A 241 7.50 26.70 -4.43
C VAL A 241 6.63 27.15 -5.59
N ILE A 242 5.37 26.74 -5.58
CA ILE A 242 4.39 27.03 -6.62
C ILE A 242 3.35 27.97 -6.02
N VAL A 243 3.27 29.19 -6.56
CA VAL A 243 2.25 30.18 -6.18
C VAL A 243 1.12 30.11 -7.20
N CYS A 244 -0.09 29.81 -6.73
CA CYS A 244 -1.31 29.74 -7.52
C CYS A 244 -2.18 30.99 -7.30
N ASP A 245 -3.02 31.32 -8.27
CA ASP A 245 -3.96 32.44 -8.17
C ASP A 245 -5.17 32.10 -7.28
N THR A 246 -5.56 30.82 -7.23
CA THR A 246 -6.79 30.36 -6.55
C THR A 246 -6.62 29.03 -5.82
N VAL A 247 -7.52 28.75 -4.88
CA VAL A 247 -7.59 27.46 -4.17
C VAL A 247 -7.90 26.31 -5.15
N GLU A 248 -8.74 26.56 -6.15
CA GLU A 248 -9.08 25.61 -7.22
C GLU A 248 -7.86 25.25 -8.08
N GLU A 249 -7.01 26.23 -8.37
CA GLU A 249 -5.75 25.98 -9.07
C GLU A 249 -4.78 25.17 -8.20
N MET A 250 -4.68 25.46 -6.89
CA MET A 250 -3.92 24.61 -5.96
C MET A 250 -4.43 23.16 -5.99
N LEU A 251 -5.75 22.97 -5.92
CA LEU A 251 -6.36 21.64 -6.00
C LEU A 251 -5.99 20.91 -7.31
N THR A 252 -6.09 21.62 -8.44
CA THR A 252 -5.75 21.08 -9.76
C THR A 252 -4.27 20.66 -9.81
N LYS A 253 -3.38 21.55 -9.36
CA LYS A 253 -1.94 21.28 -9.32
C LYS A 253 -1.60 20.12 -8.38
N ALA A 254 -2.19 20.07 -7.19
CA ALA A 254 -2.00 18.97 -6.24
C ALA A 254 -2.40 17.61 -6.84
N ASN A 255 -3.54 17.55 -7.53
CA ASN A 255 -4.00 16.34 -8.21
C ASN A 255 -3.11 15.95 -9.40
N GLU A 256 -2.55 16.92 -10.13
CA GLU A 256 -1.57 16.67 -11.19
C GLU A 256 -0.25 16.11 -10.62
N LEU A 257 0.21 16.66 -9.51
CA LEU A 257 1.43 16.24 -8.81
C LEU A 257 1.26 14.82 -8.25
N ALA A 258 0.12 14.50 -7.64
CA ALA A 258 -0.23 13.15 -7.15
C ALA A 258 0.80 12.57 -6.18
N PHE A 259 1.19 13.36 -5.18
CA PHE A 259 2.28 13.06 -4.26
C PHE A 259 1.94 11.98 -3.24
N GLU A 260 3.00 11.34 -2.74
CA GLU A 260 2.98 10.35 -1.66
C GLU A 260 2.38 10.93 -0.37
N HIS A 261 2.96 12.02 0.14
CA HIS A 261 2.48 12.73 1.31
C HIS A 261 1.91 14.09 0.91
N VAL A 262 0.71 14.43 1.35
CA VAL A 262 0.10 15.73 1.13
C VAL A 262 -0.36 16.31 2.46
N GLN A 263 0.28 17.38 2.89
CA GLN A 263 -0.08 18.11 4.11
C GLN A 263 -0.84 19.38 3.75
N VAL A 264 -2.00 19.58 4.40
CA VAL A 264 -2.92 20.68 4.11
C VAL A 264 -2.98 21.62 5.30
N LEU A 265 -2.27 22.74 5.18
CA LEU A 265 -2.15 23.83 6.15
C LEU A 265 -2.97 25.04 5.68
N THR A 266 -4.26 24.84 5.46
CA THR A 266 -5.20 25.90 5.06
C THR A 266 -6.23 26.17 6.16
N ARG A 267 -6.99 27.26 6.02
CA ARG A 267 -8.13 27.57 6.91
C ARG A 267 -9.23 26.52 6.87
N ASP A 268 -9.41 25.88 5.71
CA ASP A 268 -10.36 24.80 5.48
C ASP A 268 -9.66 23.58 4.83
N PRO A 269 -9.05 22.70 5.65
CA PRO A 269 -8.45 21.47 5.14
C PRO A 269 -9.47 20.49 4.56
N ASP A 270 -10.74 20.56 4.99
CA ASP A 270 -11.79 19.64 4.55
C ASP A 270 -12.18 19.87 3.09
N TYR A 271 -11.99 21.08 2.56
CA TYR A 271 -12.09 21.34 1.12
C TYR A 271 -11.19 20.39 0.32
N PHE A 272 -9.92 20.22 0.73
CA PHE A 272 -9.00 19.32 0.03
C PHE A 272 -9.34 17.86 0.26
N LEU A 273 -9.77 17.48 1.47
CA LEU A 273 -10.26 16.13 1.75
C LEU A 273 -11.44 15.74 0.84
N GLY A 274 -12.37 16.67 0.60
CA GLY A 274 -13.57 16.42 -0.20
C GLY A 274 -13.34 16.44 -1.72
N ASN A 275 -12.27 17.09 -2.19
CA ASN A 275 -12.09 17.37 -3.62
C ASN A 275 -10.80 16.78 -4.23
N MET A 276 -9.79 16.41 -3.43
CA MET A 276 -8.60 15.74 -3.95
C MET A 276 -8.92 14.30 -4.37
N THR A 277 -8.30 13.88 -5.47
CA THR A 277 -8.49 12.56 -6.07
C THR A 277 -7.20 11.76 -6.17
N ASN A 278 -6.03 12.43 -6.16
CA ASN A 278 -4.72 11.78 -6.25
C ASN A 278 -3.82 12.20 -5.07
N TYR A 279 -3.66 11.31 -4.10
CA TYR A 279 -2.73 11.46 -2.97
C TYR A 279 -2.41 10.09 -2.38
N GLY A 280 -1.21 9.91 -1.81
CA GLY A 280 -0.91 8.70 -1.03
C GLY A 280 -1.56 8.77 0.36
N ALA A 281 -1.26 9.82 1.12
CA ALA A 281 -1.86 10.12 2.41
C ALA A 281 -2.08 11.63 2.59
N LEU A 282 -3.20 12.00 3.23
CA LEU A 282 -3.52 13.38 3.59
C LEU A 282 -3.25 13.64 5.08
N PHE A 283 -2.61 14.76 5.36
CA PHE A 283 -2.32 15.26 6.71
C PHE A 283 -3.03 16.61 6.88
N LEU A 284 -4.14 16.62 7.62
CA LEU A 284 -5.07 17.76 7.62
C LEU A 284 -4.88 18.65 8.84
N GLY A 285 -4.61 19.93 8.59
CA GLY A 285 -4.48 20.99 9.57
C GLY A 285 -3.13 21.01 10.32
N PRO A 286 -2.86 22.09 11.07
CA PRO A 286 -1.55 22.39 11.67
C PRO A 286 -1.13 21.46 12.83
N ARG A 287 -2.00 20.51 13.22
CA ARG A 287 -1.70 19.54 14.29
C ARG A 287 -1.32 18.16 13.76
N THR A 288 -1.30 18.02 12.44
CA THR A 288 -1.13 16.74 11.75
C THR A 288 0.01 16.90 10.75
N ASN A 289 1.06 16.09 10.90
CA ASN A 289 2.23 16.14 10.03
C ASN A 289 2.63 14.74 9.55
N VAL A 290 3.47 14.70 8.52
CA VAL A 290 3.98 13.46 7.93
C VAL A 290 4.64 12.57 8.97
N SER A 291 5.49 13.11 9.85
CA SER A 291 6.21 12.33 10.87
C SER A 291 5.28 11.54 11.79
N PHE A 292 4.09 12.06 12.11
CA PHE A 292 3.12 11.32 12.91
C PHE A 292 2.57 10.11 12.15
N GLY A 293 2.22 10.28 10.88
CA GLY A 293 1.82 9.17 9.98
C GLY A 293 2.90 8.13 9.83
N ASP A 294 4.14 8.60 9.75
CA ASP A 294 5.31 7.81 9.49
C ASP A 294 5.70 6.88 10.64
N LYS A 295 5.38 7.27 11.87
CA LYS A 295 5.94 6.61 13.07
C LYS A 295 4.88 6.11 14.05
N VAL A 296 3.81 6.84 14.32
CA VAL A 296 3.05 6.65 15.58
C VAL A 296 1.53 6.72 15.50
N ILE A 297 0.91 7.43 14.56
CA ILE A 297 -0.53 7.73 14.65
C ILE A 297 -1.42 6.54 14.29
N GLY A 298 -0.95 5.66 13.38
CA GLY A 298 -1.58 4.39 13.04
C GLY A 298 -1.85 4.15 11.55
N THR A 299 -1.83 5.18 10.71
CA THR A 299 -1.87 5.03 9.25
C THR A 299 -0.61 4.33 8.74
N ASN A 300 -0.68 3.71 7.56
CA ASN A 300 0.48 3.05 6.97
C ASN A 300 1.31 4.04 6.13
N HIS A 301 2.63 4.03 6.32
CA HIS A 301 3.54 4.91 5.59
C HIS A 301 4.15 4.32 4.32
N THR A 302 3.83 3.07 3.98
CA THR A 302 4.29 2.51 2.71
C THR A 302 3.33 3.00 1.63
N LEU A 303 3.67 4.15 1.05
CA LEU A 303 2.78 4.94 0.21
C LEU A 303 3.26 4.96 -1.25
N PRO A 304 2.36 5.25 -2.20
CA PRO A 304 2.71 5.36 -3.60
C PRO A 304 3.49 6.65 -3.88
N THR A 305 4.62 6.53 -4.56
CA THR A 305 5.50 7.63 -4.96
C THR A 305 5.54 7.78 -6.49
N ASN A 306 6.18 8.83 -6.99
CA ASN A 306 6.37 9.08 -8.42
C ASN A 306 5.03 9.13 -9.18
N ARG A 307 4.06 9.86 -8.60
CA ARG A 307 2.71 10.04 -9.17
C ARG A 307 1.89 8.73 -9.27
N ASN A 308 2.31 7.67 -8.59
CA ASN A 308 1.58 6.39 -8.58
C ASN A 308 0.27 6.47 -7.77
N ALA A 309 0.10 7.51 -6.96
CA ALA A 309 -1.16 7.80 -6.26
C ALA A 309 -2.36 7.92 -7.22
N ARG A 310 -2.12 8.14 -8.53
CA ARG A 310 -3.16 8.15 -9.57
C ARG A 310 -3.84 6.80 -9.80
N TYR A 311 -3.23 5.69 -9.41
CA TYR A 311 -3.76 4.35 -9.71
C TYR A 311 -3.63 3.34 -8.58
N THR A 312 -2.91 3.66 -7.50
CA THR A 312 -2.85 2.81 -6.31
C THR A 312 -2.78 3.67 -5.05
N GLY A 313 -3.42 3.21 -3.98
CA GLY A 313 -3.16 3.72 -2.63
C GLY A 313 -1.96 3.03 -1.97
N GLY A 314 -1.72 3.39 -0.71
CA GLY A 314 -0.68 2.79 0.12
C GLY A 314 -0.92 1.33 0.50
N LEU A 315 0.04 0.78 1.23
CA LEU A 315 -0.10 -0.50 1.90
C LEU A 315 -1.19 -0.40 2.97
N TRP A 316 -2.11 -1.36 2.98
CA TRP A 316 -3.17 -1.46 3.97
C TRP A 316 -3.57 -2.93 4.10
N VAL A 317 -4.44 -3.25 5.05
CA VAL A 317 -4.79 -4.65 5.33
C VAL A 317 -5.33 -5.38 4.09
N GLY A 318 -6.08 -4.70 3.23
CA GLY A 318 -6.64 -5.29 2.01
C GLY A 318 -5.62 -5.64 0.93
N LYS A 319 -4.40 -5.06 0.94
CA LYS A 319 -3.32 -5.47 0.02
C LYS A 319 -2.85 -6.91 0.27
N PHE A 320 -3.10 -7.45 1.45
CA PHE A 320 -2.78 -8.83 1.81
C PHE A 320 -3.95 -9.80 1.57
N LEU A 321 -5.07 -9.32 1.04
CA LEU A 321 -6.28 -10.10 0.81
C LEU A 321 -6.55 -10.29 -0.68
N LYS A 322 -6.97 -11.50 -1.05
CA LYS A 322 -7.47 -11.87 -2.38
C LYS A 322 -8.99 -11.89 -2.30
N THR A 323 -9.67 -11.10 -3.13
CA THR A 323 -11.13 -11.17 -3.28
C THR A 323 -11.47 -12.25 -4.30
N CYS A 324 -11.83 -13.43 -3.82
CA CYS A 324 -12.10 -14.60 -4.67
C CYS A 324 -13.60 -14.83 -4.81
N THR A 325 -14.10 -14.85 -6.05
CA THR A 325 -15.51 -15.11 -6.36
C THR A 325 -15.84 -16.60 -6.37
N TYR A 326 -17.08 -16.93 -6.05
CA TYR A 326 -17.65 -18.26 -6.21
C TYR A 326 -19.10 -18.17 -6.66
N GLN A 327 -19.61 -19.28 -7.21
CA GLN A 327 -20.95 -19.35 -7.76
C GLN A 327 -21.59 -20.72 -7.51
N LYS A 328 -22.90 -20.73 -7.27
CA LYS A 328 -23.72 -21.93 -7.09
C LYS A 328 -24.98 -21.81 -7.93
N VAL A 329 -25.32 -22.86 -8.65
CA VAL A 329 -26.63 -23.00 -9.29
C VAL A 329 -27.42 -24.03 -8.49
N LEU A 330 -28.51 -23.58 -7.86
CA LEU A 330 -29.28 -24.34 -6.88
C LEU A 330 -30.41 -25.17 -7.49
N THR A 331 -30.88 -24.77 -8.66
CA THR A 331 -32.05 -25.38 -9.31
C THR A 331 -31.71 -25.85 -10.72
N ASN A 332 -32.37 -26.92 -11.15
CA ASN A 332 -32.23 -27.47 -12.50
C ASN A 332 -32.67 -26.44 -13.55
N GLU A 333 -33.75 -25.70 -13.27
CA GLU A 333 -34.35 -24.69 -14.13
C GLU A 333 -33.36 -23.56 -14.42
N ALA A 334 -32.71 -23.02 -13.39
CA ALA A 334 -31.66 -22.02 -13.54
C ALA A 334 -30.45 -22.55 -14.33
N SER A 335 -30.02 -23.80 -14.07
CA SER A 335 -28.91 -24.44 -14.79
C SER A 335 -29.19 -24.58 -16.28
N ALA A 336 -30.41 -25.02 -16.62
CA ALA A 336 -30.86 -25.11 -17.98
C ALA A 336 -30.91 -23.73 -18.65
N LEU A 337 -31.57 -22.76 -18.04
CA LEU A 337 -31.73 -21.41 -18.60
C LEU A 337 -30.37 -20.74 -18.87
N MET A 338 -29.46 -20.75 -17.89
CA MET A 338 -28.11 -20.22 -18.07
C MET A 338 -27.36 -20.97 -19.17
N GLY A 339 -27.56 -22.29 -19.26
CA GLY A 339 -27.03 -23.12 -20.33
C GLY A 339 -27.51 -22.69 -21.72
N GLU A 340 -28.78 -22.30 -21.88
CA GLU A 340 -29.31 -21.86 -23.17
C GLU A 340 -28.66 -20.56 -23.65
N TYR A 341 -28.54 -19.56 -22.76
CA TYR A 341 -27.87 -18.29 -23.09
C TYR A 341 -26.38 -18.52 -23.36
N CYS A 342 -25.70 -19.26 -22.50
CA CYS A 342 -24.27 -19.55 -22.63
C CYS A 342 -23.97 -20.30 -23.93
N SER A 343 -24.80 -21.27 -24.32
CA SER A 343 -24.69 -22.00 -25.60
C SER A 343 -24.63 -21.05 -26.80
N ARG A 344 -25.60 -20.13 -26.89
CA ARG A 344 -25.68 -19.18 -28.01
C ARG A 344 -24.49 -18.23 -28.04
N LEU A 345 -24.09 -17.70 -26.88
CA LEU A 345 -22.91 -16.83 -26.75
C LEU A 345 -21.64 -17.57 -27.19
N CYS A 346 -21.42 -18.79 -26.70
CA CYS A 346 -20.26 -19.59 -27.08
C CYS A 346 -20.21 -19.87 -28.59
N HIS A 347 -21.35 -20.03 -29.25
CA HIS A 347 -21.39 -20.22 -30.70
C HIS A 347 -21.00 -18.93 -31.45
N MET A 348 -21.44 -17.75 -30.98
CA MET A 348 -21.00 -16.47 -31.53
C MET A 348 -19.48 -16.26 -31.39
N GLU A 349 -18.90 -16.79 -30.31
CA GLU A 349 -17.46 -16.73 -30.01
C GLU A 349 -16.64 -17.85 -30.67
N ASN A 350 -17.28 -18.80 -31.36
CA ASN A 350 -16.66 -20.02 -31.90
C ASN A 350 -16.02 -20.92 -30.81
N PHE A 351 -16.50 -20.88 -29.57
CA PHE A 351 -16.01 -21.66 -28.43
C PHE A 351 -16.76 -22.99 -28.27
N ALA A 352 -16.47 -23.94 -29.17
CA ALA A 352 -17.17 -25.23 -29.28
C ALA A 352 -17.29 -26.01 -27.96
N GLY A 353 -16.19 -26.16 -27.24
CA GLY A 353 -16.16 -26.91 -25.98
C GLY A 353 -16.94 -26.22 -24.86
N HIS A 354 -16.93 -24.88 -24.79
CA HIS A 354 -17.70 -24.15 -23.78
C HIS A 354 -19.20 -24.22 -24.08
N GLY A 355 -19.58 -24.07 -25.35
CA GLY A 355 -20.97 -24.21 -25.79
C GLY A 355 -21.52 -25.59 -25.46
N GLU A 356 -20.73 -26.64 -25.65
CA GLU A 356 -21.16 -28.00 -25.33
C GLU A 356 -21.28 -28.25 -23.82
N GLN A 357 -20.43 -27.65 -22.98
CA GLN A 357 -20.60 -27.69 -21.52
C GLN A 357 -21.98 -27.14 -21.12
N ALA A 358 -22.40 -26.04 -21.74
CA ALA A 358 -23.70 -25.41 -21.55
C ALA A 358 -24.85 -26.28 -22.08
N ASN A 359 -24.75 -26.77 -23.32
CA ASN A 359 -25.73 -27.68 -23.94
C ASN A 359 -25.98 -28.92 -23.08
N LEU A 360 -24.93 -29.48 -22.45
CA LEU A 360 -25.08 -30.63 -21.56
C LEU A 360 -25.97 -30.33 -20.35
N ARG A 361 -25.91 -29.12 -19.79
CA ARG A 361 -26.78 -28.72 -18.68
C ARG A 361 -28.22 -28.54 -19.18
N VAL A 362 -28.42 -27.96 -20.36
CA VAL A 362 -29.74 -27.85 -21.00
C VAL A 362 -30.38 -29.23 -21.19
N ARG A 363 -29.62 -30.22 -21.69
CA ARG A 363 -30.13 -31.58 -21.90
C ARG A 363 -30.43 -32.33 -20.60
N ARG A 364 -29.59 -32.19 -19.57
CA ARG A 364 -29.69 -32.98 -18.33
C ARG A 364 -30.61 -32.38 -17.27
N TYR A 365 -30.65 -31.05 -17.19
CA TYR A 365 -31.37 -30.32 -16.16
C TYR A 365 -32.54 -29.50 -16.72
N GLY A 366 -32.59 -29.31 -18.04
CA GLY A 366 -33.72 -28.67 -18.71
C GLY A 366 -34.72 -29.68 -19.27
N THR A 367 -35.63 -29.18 -20.10
CA THR A 367 -36.68 -29.97 -20.76
C THR A 367 -36.36 -30.29 -22.22
N ARG A 368 -35.10 -30.11 -22.65
CA ARG A 368 -34.66 -30.18 -24.06
C ARG A 368 -33.55 -31.22 -24.27
N PRO A 369 -33.81 -32.53 -24.06
CA PRO A 369 -32.82 -33.58 -24.23
C PRO A 369 -32.32 -33.74 -25.68
N GLU A 370 -33.07 -33.22 -26.65
CA GLU A 370 -32.80 -33.30 -28.09
C GLU A 370 -31.75 -32.30 -28.60
N VAL A 371 -31.32 -31.32 -27.79
CA VAL A 371 -30.32 -30.31 -28.19
C VAL A 371 -29.08 -31.01 -28.75
N PRO A 372 -28.74 -30.82 -30.04
CA PRO A 372 -27.62 -31.54 -30.65
C PRO A 372 -26.30 -31.22 -29.97
N TRP A 373 -25.35 -32.14 -30.08
CA TRP A 373 -23.98 -31.87 -29.65
C TRP A 373 -23.41 -30.68 -30.41
N TYR A 374 -22.78 -29.74 -29.71
CA TYR A 374 -22.12 -28.54 -30.23
C TYR A 374 -23.00 -27.46 -30.89
N GLN A 375 -24.19 -27.80 -31.41
CA GLN A 375 -25.06 -26.81 -32.05
C GLN A 375 -25.61 -25.81 -31.04
N PRO A 376 -25.81 -24.53 -31.43
CA PRO A 376 -26.38 -23.55 -30.53
C PRO A 376 -27.80 -23.97 -30.16
N VAL A 377 -28.13 -23.85 -28.88
CA VAL A 377 -29.50 -24.06 -28.41
C VAL A 377 -30.41 -23.04 -29.09
N PRO A 378 -31.41 -23.47 -29.88
CA PRO A 378 -32.36 -22.54 -30.49
C PRO A 378 -33.02 -21.68 -29.42
N ALA A 379 -33.15 -20.38 -29.67
CA ALA A 379 -33.99 -19.54 -28.83
C ALA A 379 -35.42 -20.10 -28.81
N ILE A 380 -36.08 -20.04 -27.66
CA ILE A 380 -37.51 -20.27 -27.61
C ILE A 380 -38.13 -19.01 -28.22
N ASP A 381 -38.84 -19.15 -29.34
CA ASP A 381 -39.60 -18.02 -29.92
C ASP A 381 -40.53 -17.46 -28.84
N ALA A 382 -40.47 -16.13 -28.64
CA ALA A 382 -41.15 -15.41 -27.56
C ALA A 382 -42.68 -15.40 -27.69
#